data_AF-A0A1H7R196-F1
#
_entry.id   AF-A0A1H7R196-F1
#
_cell.length_a   1.000
_cell.length_b   1.000
_cell.length_c   1.000
_cell.angle_alpha   90.00
_cell.angle_beta   90.00
_cell.angle_gamma   90.00
#
_symmetry.space_group_name_H-M   'P 1'
#
loop_
_entity.id
_entity.type
_entity.pdbx_description
1 polymer ?
#
loop_
_entity_poly.entity_id
_entity_poly.type
_entity_poly.pdbx_seq_one_letter_code
_entity_poly.pdbx_strand_id
1 'polypeptide(L)'
;MKITFKILAIGILLLYVSFNTVSKFNLEDKIIGKWSISSDKNETGAWKKVEKFDSNRSGMEFKKEGILIVRMNSGSCATPPITYKNYDGIWKKTSDSTLVITHGFWGGKFESNILIKTLDNEKLIFETLTDKIIRK
;
A
#
# COMPACT_ATOMS: atom_id res chain seq x y z
N MET A 1 -55.42 15.75 3.13
CA MET A 1 -54.51 15.16 4.14
C MET A 1 -53.92 13.79 3.79
N LYS A 2 -54.44 13.03 2.79
CA LYS A 2 -53.89 11.71 2.41
C LYS A 2 -52.76 11.73 1.37
N ILE A 3 -52.64 12.81 0.58
CA ILE A 3 -51.68 12.91 -0.54
C ILE A 3 -50.30 13.40 -0.05
N THR A 4 -50.27 14.31 0.92
CA THR A 4 -49.03 14.83 1.53
C THR A 4 -48.25 13.75 2.28
N PHE A 5 -48.94 12.77 2.88
CA PHE A 5 -48.31 11.63 3.57
C PHE A 5 -47.58 10.67 2.61
N LYS A 6 -48.07 10.51 1.37
CA LYS A 6 -47.43 9.67 0.34
C LYS A 6 -46.15 10.31 -0.22
N ILE A 7 -46.14 11.62 -0.40
CA ILE A 7 -44.96 12.36 -0.91
C ILE A 7 -43.83 12.33 0.13
N LEU A 8 -44.16 12.46 1.43
CA LEU A 8 -43.20 12.35 2.53
C LEU A 8 -42.58 10.93 2.61
N ALA A 9 -43.39 9.89 2.42
CA ALA A 9 -42.91 8.50 2.44
C ALA A 9 -41.95 8.18 1.27
N ILE A 10 -42.22 8.72 0.08
CA ILE A 10 -41.36 8.54 -1.10
C ILE A 10 -40.03 9.29 -0.93
N GLY A 11 -40.06 10.49 -0.36
CA GLY A 11 -38.84 11.25 -0.04
C GLY A 11 -37.94 10.53 0.97
N ILE A 12 -38.54 9.92 2.01
CA ILE A 12 -37.79 9.12 3.00
C ILE A 12 -37.21 7.85 2.36
N LEU A 13 -37.94 7.19 1.47
CA LEU A 13 -37.46 6.00 0.77
C LEU A 13 -36.25 6.30 -0.13
N LEU A 14 -36.25 7.46 -0.81
CA LEU A 14 -35.14 7.90 -1.67
C LEU A 14 -33.87 8.27 -0.86
N LEU A 15 -34.03 8.77 0.37
CA LEU A 15 -32.90 9.03 1.27
C LEU A 15 -32.26 7.73 1.80
N TYR A 16 -33.06 6.69 2.05
CA TYR A 16 -32.53 5.37 2.46
C TYR A 16 -31.70 4.68 1.37
N VAL A 17 -32.09 4.81 0.09
CA VAL A 17 -31.34 4.19 -1.02
C VAL A 17 -29.99 4.89 -1.22
N SER A 18 -29.95 6.20 -1.02
CA SER A 18 -28.72 7.00 -1.18
C SER A 18 -27.64 6.69 -0.13
N PHE A 19 -28.03 6.16 1.03
CA PHE A 19 -27.11 5.90 2.15
C PHE A 19 -26.41 4.53 2.11
N ASN A 20 -26.85 3.61 1.25
CA ASN A 20 -26.44 2.19 1.32
C ASN A 20 -25.31 1.78 0.36
N THR A 21 -24.71 2.70 -0.39
CA THR A 21 -23.58 2.38 -1.28
C THR A 21 -22.29 3.06 -0.84
N VAL A 22 -21.86 2.81 0.40
CA VAL A 22 -20.44 2.97 0.75
C VAL A 22 -19.72 1.71 0.31
N SER A 23 -19.00 1.81 -0.82
CA SER A 23 -18.11 0.74 -1.27
C SER A 23 -17.05 0.50 -0.19
N LYS A 24 -17.01 -0.71 0.38
CA LYS A 24 -16.01 -1.09 1.38
C LYS A 24 -14.64 -1.05 0.72
N PHE A 25 -13.79 -0.10 1.10
CA PHE A 25 -12.41 -0.03 0.61
C PHE A 25 -11.64 -1.28 1.08
N ASN A 26 -11.38 -2.21 0.15
CA ASN A 26 -10.55 -3.37 0.45
C ASN A 26 -9.09 -3.08 0.09
N LEU A 27 -8.32 -2.64 1.09
CA LEU A 27 -6.89 -2.40 0.97
C LEU A 27 -6.13 -3.65 0.48
N GLU A 28 -6.48 -4.83 1.01
CA GLU A 28 -5.75 -6.07 0.73
C GLU A 28 -5.82 -6.45 -0.74
N ASP A 29 -6.99 -6.32 -1.36
CA ASP A 29 -7.15 -6.61 -2.79
C ASP A 29 -6.48 -5.54 -3.67
N LYS A 30 -6.59 -4.27 -3.28
CA LYS A 30 -6.07 -3.15 -4.08
C LYS A 30 -4.55 -3.06 -4.10
N ILE A 31 -3.90 -3.40 -2.98
CA ILE A 31 -2.45 -3.24 -2.87
C ILE A 31 -1.68 -4.34 -3.62
N ILE A 32 -2.33 -5.47 -3.93
CA ILE A 32 -1.69 -6.57 -4.67
C ILE A 32 -1.10 -6.06 -5.99
N GLY A 33 0.17 -6.42 -6.21
CA GLY A 33 0.92 -6.07 -7.40
C GLY A 33 2.35 -5.63 -7.08
N LYS A 34 3.07 -5.25 -8.13
CA LYS A 34 4.43 -4.72 -8.03
C LYS A 34 4.40 -3.21 -8.09
N TRP A 35 5.19 -2.60 -7.24
CA TRP A 35 5.29 -1.17 -7.06
C TRP A 35 6.77 -0.78 -7.08
N SER A 36 7.13 0.21 -7.87
CA SER A 36 8.50 0.73 -7.96
C SER A 36 8.51 2.16 -7.45
N ILE A 37 9.60 2.56 -6.80
CA ILE A 37 9.77 3.95 -6.34
C ILE A 37 9.55 4.93 -7.50
N SER A 38 8.74 5.96 -7.28
CA SER A 38 8.57 7.05 -8.25
C SER A 38 9.80 7.94 -8.25
N SER A 39 10.09 8.57 -9.38
CA SER A 39 11.14 9.60 -9.50
C SER A 39 10.69 10.97 -9.01
N ASP A 40 9.44 11.10 -8.55
CA ASP A 40 8.87 12.35 -8.09
C ASP A 40 9.54 12.75 -6.77
N LYS A 41 10.43 13.75 -6.84
CA LYS A 41 11.32 14.16 -5.74
C LYS A 41 10.60 14.72 -4.50
N ASN A 42 9.29 14.93 -4.58
CA ASN A 42 8.54 15.69 -3.59
C ASN A 42 7.83 14.81 -2.55
N GLU A 43 7.79 13.48 -2.73
CA GLU A 43 7.02 12.59 -1.87
C GLU A 43 7.81 11.31 -1.54
N THR A 44 8.42 11.28 -0.35
CA THR A 44 8.93 10.03 0.22
C THR A 44 7.78 9.04 0.34
N GLY A 45 7.96 7.81 -0.16
CA GLY A 45 6.88 6.82 -0.14
C GLY A 45 5.88 6.94 -1.31
N ALA A 46 6.18 7.72 -2.36
CA ALA A 46 5.42 7.69 -3.62
C ALA A 46 5.94 6.64 -4.61
N TRP A 47 5.08 5.68 -4.94
CA TRP A 47 5.40 4.48 -5.71
C TRP A 47 4.40 4.31 -6.84
N LYS A 48 4.87 3.76 -7.97
CA LYS A 48 4.05 3.51 -9.16
C LYS A 48 3.87 2.02 -9.41
N LYS A 49 2.68 1.62 -9.85
CA LYS A 49 2.40 0.24 -10.25
C LYS A 49 3.23 -0.11 -11.49
N VAL A 50 3.81 -1.30 -11.49
CA VAL A 50 4.63 -1.81 -12.61
C VAL A 50 4.31 -3.28 -12.87
N GLU A 51 4.46 -3.72 -14.11
CA GLU A 51 4.31 -5.15 -14.45
C GLU A 51 5.56 -5.97 -14.07
N LYS A 52 6.73 -5.31 -14.15
CA LYS A 52 8.05 -5.89 -13.87
C LYS A 52 8.93 -4.85 -13.20
N PHE A 53 9.79 -5.30 -12.28
CA PHE A 53 10.79 -4.44 -11.68
C PHE A 53 11.88 -4.05 -12.70
N ASP A 54 12.26 -2.78 -12.66
CA ASP A 54 13.50 -2.30 -13.26
C ASP A 54 14.69 -2.91 -12.48
N SER A 55 15.71 -3.37 -13.20
CA SER A 55 16.89 -3.99 -12.59
C SER A 55 17.64 -3.01 -11.69
N ASN A 56 17.49 -1.72 -11.92
CA ASN A 56 18.28 -0.65 -11.31
C ASN A 56 17.47 0.22 -10.33
N ARG A 57 16.29 -0.24 -9.90
CA ARG A 57 15.42 0.51 -8.97
C ARG A 57 14.88 -0.35 -7.85
N SER A 58 14.57 0.30 -6.74
CA SER A 58 13.86 -0.30 -5.61
C SER A 58 12.37 -0.50 -5.93
N GLY A 59 11.78 -1.51 -5.29
CA GLY A 59 10.37 -1.81 -5.40
C GLY A 59 9.90 -2.86 -4.40
N MET A 60 8.61 -3.17 -4.44
CA MET A 60 7.92 -4.10 -3.55
C MET A 60 6.85 -4.81 -4.35
N GLU A 61 6.70 -6.11 -4.10
CA GLU A 61 5.62 -6.92 -4.65
C GLU A 61 4.77 -7.41 -3.49
N PHE A 62 3.58 -6.84 -3.36
CA PHE A 62 2.56 -7.32 -2.44
C PHE A 62 1.83 -8.48 -3.12
N LYS A 63 1.88 -9.65 -2.50
CA LYS A 63 1.17 -10.85 -2.94
C LYS A 63 0.08 -11.18 -1.94
N LYS A 64 -0.84 -12.06 -2.36
CA LYS A 64 -1.87 -12.62 -1.48
C LYS A 64 -1.22 -13.32 -0.28
N GLU A 65 -2.03 -13.53 0.76
CA GLU A 65 -1.62 -14.25 1.98
C GLU A 65 -0.47 -13.56 2.75
N GLY A 66 -0.33 -12.24 2.59
CA GLY A 66 0.65 -11.47 3.33
C GLY A 66 2.09 -11.66 2.86
N ILE A 67 2.32 -12.27 1.70
CA ILE A 67 3.69 -12.45 1.16
C ILE A 67 4.18 -11.13 0.55
N LEU A 68 5.41 -10.74 0.87
CA LEU A 68 6.07 -9.56 0.33
C LEU A 68 7.41 -9.92 -0.29
N ILE A 69 7.72 -9.35 -1.46
CA ILE A 69 9.08 -9.32 -1.99
C ILE A 69 9.54 -7.87 -2.01
N VAL A 70 10.69 -7.56 -1.42
CA VAL A 70 11.28 -6.23 -1.45
C VAL A 70 12.54 -6.22 -2.29
N ARG A 71 12.55 -5.38 -3.34
CA ARG A 71 13.73 -5.14 -4.17
C ARG A 71 14.45 -3.90 -3.66
N MET A 72 15.70 -4.05 -3.26
CA MET A 72 16.54 -2.95 -2.77
C MET A 72 18.03 -3.23 -3.02
N ASN A 73 18.89 -2.28 -2.65
CA ASN A 73 20.34 -2.43 -2.73
C ASN A 73 20.83 -3.69 -2.03
N SER A 74 21.74 -4.40 -2.70
CA SER A 74 22.26 -5.69 -2.24
C SER A 74 23.31 -5.58 -1.13
N GLY A 75 23.78 -4.37 -0.82
CA GLY A 75 24.89 -4.14 0.11
C GLY A 75 24.83 -2.82 0.87
N SER A 76 25.73 -2.69 1.84
CA SER A 76 25.81 -1.56 2.78
C SER A 76 26.24 -0.25 2.16
N CYS A 77 26.98 -0.32 1.05
CA CYS A 77 27.52 0.83 0.35
C CYS A 77 26.87 0.97 -1.02
N ALA A 78 26.31 2.15 -1.31
CA ALA A 78 25.66 2.48 -2.57
C ALA A 78 26.66 2.97 -3.64
N THR A 79 27.89 2.45 -3.63
CA THR A 79 28.89 2.81 -4.65
C THR A 79 28.49 2.22 -6.00
N PRO A 80 28.39 3.04 -7.06
CA PRO A 80 28.10 2.52 -8.39
C PRO A 80 29.11 1.45 -8.86
N PRO A 81 28.67 0.41 -9.58
CA PRO A 81 27.28 0.13 -9.92
C PRO A 81 26.49 -0.43 -8.73
N ILE A 82 25.34 0.19 -8.41
CA ILE A 82 24.45 -0.30 -7.35
C ILE A 82 23.75 -1.56 -7.86
N THR A 83 24.03 -2.69 -7.21
CA THR A 83 23.31 -3.94 -7.49
C THR A 83 22.06 -4.03 -6.63
N TYR A 84 20.98 -4.54 -7.22
CA TYR A 84 19.70 -4.73 -6.53
C TYR A 84 19.35 -6.21 -6.45
N LYS A 85 18.86 -6.65 -5.30
CA LYS A 85 18.34 -8.00 -5.08
C LYS A 85 16.98 -7.97 -4.41
N ASN A 86 16.31 -9.11 -4.47
CA ASN A 86 15.03 -9.32 -3.83
C ASN A 86 15.26 -9.94 -2.46
N TYR A 87 14.50 -9.48 -1.48
CA TYR A 87 14.45 -10.01 -0.13
C TYR A 87 13.02 -10.44 0.15
N ASP A 88 12.88 -11.63 0.72
CA ASP A 88 11.58 -12.11 1.17
C ASP A 88 11.15 -11.36 2.42
N GLY A 89 9.83 -11.20 2.53
CA GLY A 89 9.19 -10.55 3.64
C GLY A 89 7.73 -10.92 3.74
N ILE A 90 7.08 -10.26 4.68
CA ILE A 90 5.66 -10.36 4.93
C ILE A 90 5.06 -8.95 5.08
N TRP A 91 3.78 -8.84 4.78
CA TRP A 91 2.99 -7.66 5.07
C TRP A 91 1.70 -8.09 5.77
N LYS A 92 1.20 -7.23 6.67
CA LYS A 92 -0.03 -7.46 7.41
C LYS A 92 -0.82 -6.17 7.55
N LYS A 93 -2.10 -6.21 7.20
CA LYS A 93 -3.04 -5.13 7.49
C LYS A 93 -3.29 -5.03 9.00
N THR A 94 -3.10 -3.85 9.58
CA THR A 94 -3.38 -3.58 11.00
C THR A 94 -4.57 -2.64 11.21
N SER A 95 -4.91 -1.84 10.21
CA SER A 95 -6.12 -0.99 10.17
C SER A 95 -6.55 -0.81 8.72
N ASP A 96 -7.62 -0.06 8.45
CA ASP A 96 -8.09 0.20 7.08
C ASP A 96 -7.08 0.89 6.17
N SER A 97 -6.11 1.61 6.74
CA SER A 97 -5.06 2.32 6.00
C SER A 97 -3.65 2.02 6.52
N THR A 98 -3.47 1.12 7.48
CA THR A 98 -2.14 0.84 8.06
C THR A 98 -1.68 -0.57 7.75
N LEU A 99 -0.42 -0.70 7.38
CA LEU A 99 0.27 -1.98 7.17
C LEU A 99 1.50 -2.07 8.05
N VAL A 100 1.78 -3.26 8.55
CA VAL A 100 3.11 -3.66 9.05
C VAL A 100 3.79 -4.41 7.92
N ILE A 101 5.03 -4.06 7.62
CA ILE A 101 5.87 -4.70 6.63
C ILE A 101 7.13 -5.20 7.34
N THR A 102 7.49 -6.46 7.15
CA THR A 102 8.72 -7.05 7.69
C THR A 102 9.48 -7.76 6.59
N HIS A 103 10.75 -7.43 6.37
CA HIS A 103 11.55 -8.09 5.33
C HIS A 103 13.02 -8.18 5.72
N GLY A 104 13.77 -9.06 5.04
CA GLY A 104 15.22 -9.08 5.11
C GLY A 104 15.86 -7.88 4.42
N PHE A 105 17.08 -7.55 4.79
CA PHE A 105 17.98 -6.69 4.02
C PHE A 105 19.43 -7.15 4.26
N TRP A 106 20.42 -6.53 3.60
CA TRP A 106 21.83 -6.93 3.72
C TRP A 106 22.38 -6.88 5.16
N GLY A 107 21.76 -6.09 6.04
CA GLY A 107 22.20 -5.90 7.43
C GLY A 107 21.32 -6.59 8.48
N GLY A 108 20.37 -7.44 8.09
CA GLY A 108 19.51 -8.17 9.03
C GLY A 108 18.04 -8.17 8.61
N LYS A 109 17.15 -7.92 9.58
CA LYS A 109 15.71 -7.80 9.35
C LYS A 109 15.23 -6.38 9.65
N PHE A 110 14.25 -5.94 8.89
CA PHE A 110 13.66 -4.61 9.01
C PHE A 110 12.14 -4.75 9.15
N GLU A 111 11.56 -3.92 10.01
CA GLU A 111 10.11 -3.79 10.19
C GLU A 111 9.72 -2.32 10.04
N SER A 112 8.67 -2.06 9.28
CA SER A 112 8.12 -0.73 9.03
C SER A 112 6.61 -0.74 9.20
N ASN A 113 6.10 0.24 9.94
CA ASN A 113 4.67 0.54 9.97
C ASN A 113 4.41 1.69 9.01
N ILE A 114 3.52 1.49 8.05
CA ILE A 114 3.19 2.49 7.04
C ILE A 114 1.70 2.83 7.06
N LEU A 115 1.40 4.11 6.82
CA LEU A 115 0.07 4.63 6.60
C LEU A 115 -0.13 4.93 5.12
N ILE A 116 -1.05 4.21 4.49
CA ILE A 116 -1.47 4.42 3.10
C ILE A 116 -2.26 5.73 3.02
N LYS A 117 -1.73 6.69 2.26
CA LYS A 117 -2.36 7.99 1.97
C LYS A 117 -3.18 7.93 0.69
N THR A 118 -2.62 7.27 -0.33
CA THR A 118 -3.27 7.11 -1.65
C THR A 118 -3.00 5.70 -2.15
N LEU A 119 -4.05 5.04 -2.66
CA LEU A 119 -3.94 3.76 -3.34
C LEU A 119 -4.99 3.66 -4.44
N ASP A 120 -4.52 3.63 -5.68
CA ASP A 120 -5.30 3.38 -6.88
C ASP A 120 -4.60 2.38 -7.81
N ASN A 121 -4.99 2.31 -9.08
CA ASN A 121 -4.42 1.34 -10.01
C ASN A 121 -3.00 1.71 -10.51
N GLU A 122 -2.56 2.94 -10.27
CA GLU A 122 -1.30 3.48 -10.77
C GLU A 122 -0.37 3.91 -9.64
N LYS A 123 -0.92 4.41 -8.52
CA LYS A 123 -0.17 5.05 -7.45
C LYS A 123 -0.41 4.40 -6.10
N LEU A 124 0.69 4.28 -5.36
CA LEU A 124 0.74 3.94 -3.96
C LEU A 124 1.55 5.04 -3.26
N ILE A 125 0.90 5.84 -2.43
CA ILE A 125 1.56 6.85 -1.60
C ILE A 125 1.36 6.45 -0.15
N PHE A 126 2.45 6.37 0.59
CA PHE A 126 2.42 6.04 2.02
C PHE A 126 3.35 6.93 2.82
N GLU A 127 3.04 7.05 4.10
CA GLU A 127 3.87 7.67 5.12
C GLU A 127 4.42 6.58 6.03
N THR A 128 5.72 6.59 6.29
CA THR A 128 6.32 5.73 7.32
C THR A 128 5.99 6.29 8.70
N LEU A 129 5.31 5.50 9.52
CA LEU A 129 5.00 5.83 10.90
C LEU A 129 6.16 5.49 11.84
N THR A 130 6.73 4.29 11.69
CA THR A 130 7.85 3.81 12.51
C THR A 130 8.69 2.81 11.74
N ASP A 131 10.01 2.87 11.92
CA ASP A 131 10.96 1.90 11.37
C ASP A 131 11.82 1.28 12.48
N LYS A 132 12.09 -0.02 12.37
CA LYS A 132 12.91 -0.76 13.31
C LYS A 132 13.80 -1.77 12.60
N ILE A 133 15.10 -1.73 12.90
CA ILE A 133 16.00 -2.84 12.60
C ILE A 133 15.85 -3.89 13.68
N ILE A 134 15.47 -5.10 13.29
CA ILE A 134 15.39 -6.26 14.18
C ILE A 134 16.78 -6.91 14.18
N ARG A 135 17.57 -6.60 15.21
CA ARG A 135 18.83 -7.29 15.50
C ARG A 135 18.51 -8.64 16.15
N LYS A 136 19.25 -9.69 15.76
CA LYS A 136 19.27 -10.95 16.50
C LYS A 136 19.98 -10.75 17.82
#